data_AF-A0A529AEP5-F1
#
_entry.id   AF-A0A529AEP5-F1
#
_cell.length_a   1.000
_cell.length_b   1.000
_cell.length_c   1.000
_cell.angle_alpha   90.00
_cell.angle_beta   90.00
_cell.angle_gamma   90.00
#
_symmetry.space_group_name_H-M   'P 1'
#
loop_
_entity.id
_entity.type
_entity.pdbx_description
1 polymer ?
#
loop_
_entity_poly.entity_id
_entity_poly.type
_entity_poly.pdbx_seq_one_letter_code
_entity_poly.pdbx_strand_id
1 'polypeptide(L)'
;MTRFSSLLTSALILLLPMSSAGAAAPEAATALFGAKTVAERNSALVELEAAAPSDPSSAYAAGAGQFFTALEILAGGLHRHGFESPQSFMLPLMRLPVPDNPNPEPLTYDDFRAILVAFRDRLQKSAATLGSVPTDAGIGMEVDLTRLGIDLNEDGQIAPDESAAAIMASLPRGGAPDAAAPALTFRFDRADGYWLQGYAEFLMAQADFWLAHDFRNTFDGSFHMLFPRAKLPL
;
A
#
# COMPACT_ATOMS: atom_id res chain seq x y z
N MET A 1 13.89 -80.10 -17.36
CA MET A 1 14.05 -79.20 -16.18
C MET A 1 15.11 -78.19 -16.60
N THR A 2 14.94 -76.88 -16.75
CA THR A 2 14.06 -75.86 -16.16
C THR A 2 14.22 -74.58 -17.02
N ARG A 3 13.15 -74.10 -17.65
CA ARG A 3 12.47 -72.78 -17.51
C ARG A 3 13.07 -71.55 -18.24
N PHE A 4 12.22 -70.99 -19.11
CA PHE A 4 12.24 -69.67 -19.75
C PHE A 4 11.87 -68.52 -18.78
N SER A 5 12.21 -67.29 -19.21
CA SER A 5 11.51 -66.00 -18.99
C SER A 5 11.64 -65.25 -17.66
N SER A 6 12.21 -64.04 -17.65
CA SER A 6 11.50 -62.78 -17.96
C SER A 6 12.25 -61.53 -17.44
N LEU A 7 12.16 -60.46 -18.22
CA LEU A 7 12.56 -59.09 -17.94
C LEU A 7 11.86 -58.50 -16.70
N LEU A 8 12.56 -57.65 -15.93
CA LEU A 8 11.91 -56.60 -15.15
C LEU A 8 12.82 -55.36 -15.06
N THR A 9 12.56 -54.42 -15.94
CA THR A 9 13.06 -53.05 -15.92
C THR A 9 12.22 -52.29 -14.88
N SER A 10 12.78 -51.98 -13.72
CA SER A 10 12.11 -51.11 -12.74
C SER A 10 12.22 -49.65 -13.17
N ALA A 11 11.16 -49.13 -13.79
CA ALA A 11 10.96 -47.70 -13.96
C ALA A 11 10.39 -47.12 -12.65
N LEU A 12 11.22 -46.37 -11.92
CA LEU A 12 10.79 -45.58 -10.76
C LEU A 12 10.21 -44.27 -11.29
N ILE A 13 8.88 -44.21 -11.43
CA ILE A 13 8.16 -42.97 -11.73
C ILE A 13 8.17 -42.13 -10.45
N LEU A 14 9.07 -41.14 -10.39
CA LEU A 14 8.97 -40.03 -9.45
C LEU A 14 7.69 -39.25 -9.80
N LEU A 15 6.64 -39.45 -9.01
CA LEU A 15 5.49 -38.56 -8.94
C LEU A 15 6.00 -37.22 -8.40
N LEU A 16 6.43 -36.34 -9.31
CA LEU A 16 6.55 -34.92 -9.02
C LEU A 16 5.16 -34.42 -8.58
N PRO A 17 5.03 -33.75 -7.43
CA PRO A 17 3.79 -33.07 -7.12
C PRO A 17 3.54 -32.08 -8.26
N MET A 18 2.40 -32.20 -8.93
CA MET A 18 1.96 -31.21 -9.88
C MET A 18 1.98 -29.86 -9.16
N SER A 19 2.79 -28.93 -9.64
CA SER A 19 2.75 -27.54 -9.23
C SER A 19 1.29 -27.10 -9.21
N SER A 20 0.82 -26.68 -8.04
CA SER A 20 -0.42 -25.92 -7.93
C SER A 20 -0.29 -24.75 -8.90
N ALA A 21 -1.07 -24.78 -9.99
CA ALA A 21 -1.27 -23.61 -10.81
C ALA A 21 -1.75 -22.51 -9.87
N GLY A 22 -0.89 -21.51 -9.61
CA GLY A 22 -1.24 -20.40 -8.73
C GLY A 22 -2.53 -19.78 -9.26
N ALA A 23 -3.50 -19.57 -8.37
CA ALA A 23 -4.77 -18.98 -8.74
C ALA A 23 -4.50 -17.67 -9.50
N ALA A 24 -5.09 -17.53 -10.69
CA ALA A 24 -5.02 -16.29 -11.43
C ALA A 24 -5.55 -15.15 -10.55
N ALA A 25 -4.93 -13.97 -10.63
CA ALA A 25 -5.38 -12.79 -9.91
C ALA A 25 -6.87 -12.52 -10.20
N PRO A 26 -7.70 -12.21 -9.18
CA PRO A 26 -9.06 -11.75 -9.41
C PRO A 26 -9.09 -10.56 -10.35
N GLU A 27 -10.10 -10.48 -11.23
CA GLU A 27 -10.26 -9.36 -12.17
C GLU A 27 -10.32 -8.02 -11.42
N ALA A 28 -11.05 -7.99 -10.30
CA ALA A 28 -11.13 -6.84 -9.41
C ALA A 28 -9.75 -6.42 -8.83
N ALA A 29 -8.80 -7.34 -8.65
CA ALA A 29 -7.44 -6.98 -8.23
C ALA A 29 -6.68 -6.24 -9.33
N THR A 30 -6.87 -6.66 -10.59
CA THR A 30 -6.30 -5.96 -11.74
C THR A 30 -6.93 -4.57 -11.88
N ALA A 31 -8.25 -4.46 -11.69
CA ALA A 31 -8.96 -3.19 -11.71
C ALA A 31 -8.50 -2.26 -10.58
N LEU A 32 -8.29 -2.79 -9.37
CA LEU A 32 -7.79 -2.05 -8.21
C LEU A 32 -6.40 -1.45 -8.47
N PHE A 33 -5.43 -2.27 -8.87
CA PHE A 33 -4.03 -1.85 -9.02
C PHE A 33 -3.73 -1.09 -10.32
N GLY A 34 -4.67 -1.10 -11.27
CA GLY A 34 -4.59 -0.36 -12.53
C GLY A 34 -5.60 0.79 -12.65
N ALA A 35 -6.31 1.12 -11.57
CA ALA A 35 -7.32 2.17 -11.56
C ALA A 35 -6.72 3.54 -11.90
N LYS A 36 -7.45 4.34 -12.68
CA LYS A 36 -7.06 5.71 -13.02
C LYS A 36 -7.83 6.75 -12.24
N THR A 37 -8.83 6.32 -11.48
CA THR A 37 -9.65 7.17 -10.64
C THR A 37 -9.85 6.53 -9.28
N VAL A 38 -10.03 7.36 -8.26
CA VAL A 38 -10.38 6.92 -6.90
C VAL A 38 -11.68 6.13 -6.88
N ALA A 39 -12.66 6.53 -7.72
CA ALA A 39 -13.94 5.86 -7.82
C ALA A 39 -13.82 4.42 -8.34
N GLU A 40 -13.06 4.20 -9.42
CA GLU A 40 -12.78 2.86 -9.97
C GLU A 40 -12.08 1.98 -8.94
N ARG A 41 -11.01 2.50 -8.30
CA ARG A 41 -10.28 1.78 -7.27
C ARG A 41 -11.18 1.39 -6.11
N ASN A 42 -11.99 2.32 -5.61
CA ASN A 42 -12.87 2.06 -4.47
C ASN A 42 -13.96 1.03 -4.82
N SER A 43 -14.50 1.06 -6.04
CA SER A 43 -15.45 0.05 -6.51
C SER A 43 -14.82 -1.34 -6.53
N ALA A 44 -13.61 -1.47 -7.08
CA ALA A 44 -12.87 -2.72 -7.11
C ALA A 44 -12.51 -3.21 -5.69
N LEU A 45 -12.14 -2.29 -4.79
CA LEU A 45 -11.86 -2.61 -3.40
C LEU A 45 -13.08 -3.18 -2.68
N VAL A 46 -14.26 -2.61 -2.88
CA VAL A 46 -15.52 -3.12 -2.29
C VAL A 46 -15.82 -4.54 -2.77
N GLU A 47 -15.60 -4.81 -4.06
CA GLU A 47 -15.78 -6.17 -4.62
C GLU A 47 -14.83 -7.18 -3.99
N LEU A 48 -13.53 -6.83 -3.88
CA LEU A 48 -12.53 -7.67 -3.24
C LEU A 48 -12.82 -7.91 -1.76
N GLU A 49 -13.26 -6.87 -1.03
CA GLU A 49 -13.65 -6.98 0.38
C GLU A 49 -14.85 -7.92 0.58
N ALA A 50 -15.81 -7.91 -0.36
CA ALA A 50 -16.95 -8.82 -0.31
C ALA A 50 -16.56 -10.28 -0.60
N ALA A 51 -15.58 -10.51 -1.47
CA ALA A 51 -15.09 -11.83 -1.83
C ALA A 51 -14.04 -12.40 -0.84
N ALA A 52 -13.37 -11.53 -0.07
CA ALA A 52 -12.28 -11.88 0.85
C ALA A 52 -12.55 -13.04 1.81
N PRO A 53 -13.77 -13.21 2.40
CA PRO A 53 -14.04 -14.35 3.29
C PRO A 53 -13.97 -15.72 2.62
N SER A 54 -14.12 -15.79 1.29
CA SER A 54 -14.17 -17.03 0.51
C SER A 54 -13.03 -17.19 -0.50
N ASP A 55 -12.32 -16.11 -0.81
CA ASP A 55 -11.21 -16.11 -1.77
C ASP A 55 -9.94 -15.49 -1.14
N PRO A 56 -8.90 -16.30 -0.84
CA PRO A 56 -7.62 -15.83 -0.35
C PRO A 56 -6.94 -14.77 -1.23
N SER A 57 -7.09 -14.84 -2.55
CA SER A 57 -6.48 -13.87 -3.47
C SER A 57 -7.20 -12.53 -3.40
N SER A 58 -8.52 -12.54 -3.25
CA SER A 58 -9.31 -11.34 -2.98
C SER A 58 -8.99 -10.73 -1.63
N ALA A 59 -8.83 -11.54 -0.57
CA ALA A 59 -8.39 -11.05 0.74
C ALA A 59 -7.00 -10.39 0.66
N TYR A 60 -6.06 -11.04 -0.02
CA TYR A 60 -4.72 -10.48 -0.25
C TYR A 60 -4.79 -9.11 -0.95
N ALA A 61 -5.51 -9.04 -2.08
CA ALA A 61 -5.64 -7.81 -2.86
C ALA A 61 -6.40 -6.71 -2.11
N ALA A 62 -7.47 -7.05 -1.38
CA ALA A 62 -8.20 -6.10 -0.54
C ALA A 62 -7.32 -5.52 0.56
N GLY A 63 -6.55 -6.37 1.24
CA GLY A 63 -5.61 -5.94 2.29
C GLY A 63 -4.54 -4.99 1.75
N ALA A 64 -3.97 -5.29 0.58
CA ALA A 64 -3.04 -4.40 -0.11
C ALA A 64 -3.70 -3.09 -0.57
N GLY A 65 -4.92 -3.14 -1.13
CA GLY A 65 -5.68 -1.94 -1.52
C GLY A 65 -6.01 -1.03 -0.34
N GLN A 66 -6.37 -1.61 0.80
CA GLN A 66 -6.58 -0.87 2.05
C GLN A 66 -5.30 -0.18 2.51
N PHE A 67 -4.13 -0.83 2.38
CA PHE A 67 -2.84 -0.23 2.71
C PHE A 67 -2.58 1.04 1.89
N PHE A 68 -2.69 0.96 0.57
CA PHE A 68 -2.50 2.13 -0.31
C PHE A 68 -3.55 3.22 -0.06
N THR A 69 -4.80 2.83 0.21
CA THR A 69 -5.83 3.78 0.60
C THR A 69 -5.49 4.50 1.92
N ALA A 70 -4.81 3.84 2.86
CA ALA A 70 -4.35 4.51 4.08
C ALA A 70 -3.32 5.60 3.76
N LEU A 71 -2.34 5.30 2.90
CA LEU A 71 -1.35 6.30 2.46
C LEU A 71 -2.02 7.48 1.76
N GLU A 72 -3.05 7.23 0.95
CA GLU A 72 -3.88 8.28 0.35
C GLU A 72 -4.58 9.16 1.38
N ILE A 73 -5.24 8.56 2.39
CA ILE A 73 -5.89 9.33 3.46
C ILE A 73 -4.90 10.28 4.15
N LEU A 74 -3.68 9.81 4.39
CA LEU A 74 -2.63 10.65 4.97
C LEU A 74 -2.19 11.74 3.98
N ALA A 75 -1.85 11.37 2.75
CA ALA A 75 -1.39 12.31 1.73
C ALA A 75 -2.42 13.41 1.44
N GLY A 76 -3.68 13.04 1.26
CA GLY A 76 -4.77 13.98 1.02
C GLY A 76 -5.01 14.91 2.20
N GLY A 77 -5.00 14.38 3.43
CA GLY A 77 -5.06 15.22 4.63
C GLY A 77 -3.92 16.24 4.71
N LEU A 78 -2.71 15.84 4.36
CA LEU A 78 -1.56 16.75 4.27
C LEU A 78 -1.73 17.77 3.15
N HIS A 79 -2.21 17.36 1.96
CA HIS A 79 -2.42 18.22 0.80
C HIS A 79 -3.48 19.29 1.09
N ARG A 80 -4.63 18.89 1.62
CA ARG A 80 -5.77 19.76 1.92
C ARG A 80 -5.38 20.95 2.81
N HIS A 81 -4.45 20.74 3.73
CA HIS A 81 -3.96 21.76 4.65
C HIS A 81 -2.64 22.42 4.20
N GLY A 82 -2.14 22.10 3.00
CA GLY A 82 -0.96 22.76 2.43
C GLY A 82 0.34 22.39 3.13
N PHE A 83 0.54 21.09 3.37
CA PHE A 83 1.77 20.56 3.92
C PHE A 83 2.98 20.87 3.03
N GLU A 84 4.02 21.44 3.62
CA GLU A 84 5.31 21.68 2.98
C GLU A 84 6.36 20.80 3.66
N SER A 85 6.86 19.78 2.93
CA SER A 85 7.79 18.78 3.48
C SER A 85 9.18 19.38 3.74
N PRO A 86 9.68 19.37 4.99
CA PRO A 86 11.05 19.79 5.26
C PRO A 86 12.02 18.72 4.75
N GLN A 87 12.99 19.11 3.92
CA GLN A 87 14.01 18.20 3.38
C GLN A 87 14.81 17.44 4.46
N SER A 88 14.80 17.91 5.71
CA SER A 88 15.55 17.37 6.85
C SER A 88 14.71 16.53 7.82
N PHE A 89 13.40 16.35 7.59
CA PHE A 89 12.54 15.74 8.61
C PHE A 89 12.81 14.24 8.75
N MET A 90 13.04 13.79 9.99
CA MET A 90 13.51 12.42 10.28
C MET A 90 12.37 11.38 10.30
N LEU A 91 11.10 11.80 10.31
CA LEU A 91 9.98 10.87 10.47
C LEU A 91 9.43 10.40 9.11
N PRO A 92 9.34 9.07 8.87
CA PRO A 92 8.89 8.50 7.60
C PRO A 92 7.53 9.00 7.10
N LEU A 93 6.57 9.20 7.99
CA LEU A 93 5.19 9.59 7.64
C LEU A 93 5.09 10.97 6.96
N MET A 94 6.05 11.88 7.23
CA MET A 94 6.04 13.26 6.74
C MET A 94 6.92 13.46 5.49
N ARG A 95 7.36 12.36 4.88
CA ARG A 95 8.22 12.35 3.67
C ARG A 95 7.45 12.07 2.39
N LEU A 96 6.13 11.94 2.45
CA LEU A 96 5.33 11.78 1.24
C LEU A 96 5.48 13.04 0.36
N PRO A 97 5.73 12.88 -0.96
CA PRO A 97 5.89 13.99 -1.89
C PRO A 97 4.53 14.57 -2.27
N VAL A 98 3.87 15.18 -1.29
CA VAL A 98 2.53 15.75 -1.46
C VAL A 98 2.62 17.01 -2.34
N PRO A 99 1.79 17.14 -3.39
CA PRO A 99 1.76 18.32 -4.24
C PRO A 99 1.36 19.60 -3.48
N ASP A 100 1.81 20.75 -3.95
CA ASP A 100 1.44 22.05 -3.38
C ASP A 100 -0.05 22.33 -3.55
N ASN A 101 -0.72 22.74 -2.47
CA ASN A 101 -2.09 23.24 -2.51
C ASN A 101 -2.10 24.79 -2.54
N PRO A 102 -2.64 25.45 -3.58
CA PRO A 102 -2.68 26.91 -3.65
C PRO A 102 -3.63 27.55 -2.62
N ASN A 103 -4.69 26.84 -2.21
CA ASN A 103 -5.75 27.34 -1.33
C ASN A 103 -5.99 26.38 -0.14
N PRO A 104 -5.04 26.26 0.80
CA PRO A 104 -5.17 25.31 1.89
C PRO A 104 -6.25 25.69 2.89
N GLU A 105 -6.90 24.67 3.43
CA GLU A 105 -7.90 24.81 4.48
C GLU A 105 -7.25 25.05 5.85
N PRO A 106 -7.93 25.78 6.76
CA PRO A 106 -7.48 25.88 8.14
C PRO A 106 -7.32 24.49 8.77
N LEU A 107 -6.26 24.28 9.53
CA LEU A 107 -6.02 23.02 10.25
C LEU A 107 -6.15 23.26 11.75
N THR A 108 -6.96 22.48 12.44
CA THR A 108 -6.92 22.44 13.91
C THR A 108 -6.14 21.24 14.42
N TYR A 109 -5.75 21.26 15.68
CA TYR A 109 -5.11 20.12 16.33
C TYR A 109 -5.99 18.86 16.27
N ASP A 110 -7.29 19.02 16.48
CA ASP A 110 -8.24 17.90 16.47
C ASP A 110 -8.43 17.34 15.04
N ASP A 111 -8.40 18.21 14.02
CA ASP A 111 -8.42 17.79 12.61
C ASP A 111 -7.16 16.99 12.25
N PHE A 112 -5.98 17.47 12.67
CA PHE A 112 -4.72 16.74 12.42
C PHE A 112 -4.72 15.36 13.09
N ARG A 113 -5.23 15.26 14.33
CA ARG A 113 -5.42 13.98 15.00
C ARG A 113 -6.41 13.09 14.25
N ALA A 114 -7.50 13.65 13.73
CA ALA A 114 -8.49 12.89 12.97
C ALA A 114 -7.88 12.26 11.70
N ILE A 115 -6.99 12.98 11.00
CA ILE A 115 -6.23 12.44 9.86
C ILE A 115 -5.40 11.22 10.30
N LEU A 116 -4.66 11.34 11.41
CA LEU A 116 -3.84 10.23 11.94
C LEU A 116 -4.69 9.03 12.37
N VAL A 117 -5.87 9.26 12.98
CA VAL A 117 -6.81 8.19 13.35
C VAL A 117 -7.32 7.47 12.11
N ALA A 118 -7.79 8.20 11.09
CA ALA A 118 -8.31 7.61 9.87
C ALA A 118 -7.23 6.79 9.13
N PHE A 119 -6.00 7.30 9.06
CA PHE A 119 -4.84 6.59 8.53
C PHE A 119 -4.59 5.29 9.29
N ARG A 120 -4.51 5.37 10.62
CA ARG A 120 -4.24 4.23 11.52
C ARG A 120 -5.33 3.16 11.44
N ASP A 121 -6.60 3.55 11.45
CA ASP A 121 -7.73 2.62 11.36
C ASP A 121 -7.78 1.91 10.01
N ARG A 122 -7.40 2.60 8.94
CA ARG A 122 -7.31 1.99 7.60
C ARG A 122 -6.17 0.98 7.53
N LEU A 123 -5.01 1.28 8.10
CA LEU A 123 -3.91 0.32 8.22
C LEU A 123 -4.27 -0.88 9.11
N GLN A 124 -5.05 -0.67 10.17
CA GLN A 124 -5.52 -1.78 11.01
C GLN A 124 -6.41 -2.73 10.22
N LYS A 125 -7.32 -2.18 9.39
CA LYS A 125 -8.15 -2.97 8.48
C LYS A 125 -7.26 -3.77 7.51
N SER A 126 -6.28 -3.10 6.89
CA SER A 126 -5.30 -3.73 5.99
C SER A 126 -4.58 -4.90 6.64
N ALA A 127 -3.98 -4.69 7.82
CA ALA A 127 -3.24 -5.73 8.52
C ALA A 127 -4.15 -6.92 8.90
N ALA A 128 -5.37 -6.66 9.37
CA ALA A 128 -6.33 -7.70 9.71
C ALA A 128 -6.77 -8.50 8.47
N THR A 129 -7.02 -7.83 7.34
CA THR A 129 -7.39 -8.48 6.08
C THR A 129 -6.23 -9.28 5.47
N LEU A 130 -4.99 -8.78 5.54
CA LEU A 130 -3.81 -9.57 5.14
C LEU A 130 -3.57 -10.76 6.08
N GLY A 131 -3.86 -10.60 7.38
CA GLY A 131 -3.76 -11.65 8.39
C GLY A 131 -4.81 -12.75 8.24
N SER A 132 -5.94 -12.51 7.56
CA SER A 132 -6.95 -13.54 7.30
C SER A 132 -6.60 -14.49 6.15
N VAL A 133 -5.61 -14.14 5.32
CA VAL A 133 -5.14 -14.99 4.21
C VAL A 133 -4.47 -16.24 4.79
N PRO A 134 -4.95 -17.46 4.46
CA PRO A 134 -4.38 -18.71 4.94
C PRO A 134 -2.87 -18.83 4.68
N THR A 135 -2.16 -19.52 5.57
CA THR A 135 -0.70 -19.67 5.52
C THR A 135 -0.22 -20.45 4.30
N ASP A 136 -1.04 -21.38 3.82
CA ASP A 136 -0.78 -22.27 2.68
C ASP A 136 -1.45 -21.78 1.37
N ALA A 137 -2.04 -20.58 1.38
CA ALA A 137 -2.68 -20.02 0.19
C ALA A 137 -1.64 -19.73 -0.91
N GLY A 138 -1.88 -20.29 -2.10
CA GLY A 138 -1.07 -20.04 -3.29
C GLY A 138 -1.34 -18.66 -3.91
N ILE A 139 -0.77 -17.61 -3.32
CA ILE A 139 -0.89 -16.23 -3.82
C ILE A 139 0.12 -15.98 -4.93
N GLY A 140 -0.33 -15.27 -5.97
CA GLY A 140 0.49 -14.91 -7.11
C GLY A 140 -0.10 -13.75 -7.89
N MET A 141 0.15 -12.54 -7.41
CA MET A 141 -0.45 -11.31 -7.94
C MET A 141 0.57 -10.55 -8.79
N GLU A 142 0.30 -10.35 -10.07
CA GLU A 142 1.12 -9.48 -10.91
C GLU A 142 0.66 -8.03 -10.76
N VAL A 143 1.56 -7.15 -10.34
CA VAL A 143 1.28 -5.72 -10.12
C VAL A 143 2.33 -4.90 -10.86
N ASP A 144 1.86 -3.95 -11.66
CA ASP A 144 2.69 -2.96 -12.34
C ASP A 144 2.80 -1.70 -11.48
N LEU A 145 3.99 -1.46 -10.91
CA LEU A 145 4.23 -0.31 -10.01
C LEU A 145 4.20 1.04 -10.75
N THR A 146 4.20 1.05 -12.08
CA THR A 146 3.98 2.27 -12.87
C THR A 146 2.51 2.66 -12.97
N ARG A 147 1.60 1.74 -12.60
CA ARG A 147 0.14 1.94 -12.62
C ARG A 147 -0.47 1.98 -11.22
N LEU A 148 0.11 1.24 -10.29
CA LEU A 148 -0.27 1.30 -8.89
C LEU A 148 -0.05 2.71 -8.37
N GLY A 149 -1.10 3.45 -8.07
CA GLY A 149 -1.01 4.83 -7.58
C GLY A 149 -1.99 5.15 -6.46
N ILE A 150 -1.79 6.31 -5.86
CA ILE A 150 -2.64 6.93 -4.85
C ILE A 150 -2.92 8.37 -5.28
N ASP A 151 -4.11 8.88 -4.99
CA ASP A 151 -4.47 10.28 -5.26
C ASP A 151 -3.82 11.17 -4.17
N LEU A 152 -2.75 11.89 -4.53
CA LEU A 152 -1.99 12.71 -3.61
C LEU A 152 -2.59 14.11 -3.43
N ASN A 153 -3.35 14.60 -4.42
CA ASN A 153 -3.88 15.96 -4.46
C ASN A 153 -5.40 16.05 -4.19
N GLU A 154 -6.06 14.91 -3.94
CA GLU A 154 -7.50 14.78 -3.72
C GLU A 154 -8.38 15.24 -4.91
N ASP A 155 -7.89 15.17 -6.16
CA ASP A 155 -8.67 15.54 -7.36
C ASP A 155 -9.55 14.41 -7.91
N GLY A 156 -9.45 13.21 -7.34
CA GLY A 156 -10.19 12.01 -7.69
C GLY A 156 -9.62 11.24 -8.89
N GLN A 157 -8.57 11.73 -9.53
CA GLN A 157 -7.76 11.01 -10.50
C GLN A 157 -6.55 10.37 -9.81
N ILE A 158 -5.99 9.35 -10.45
CA ILE A 158 -4.71 8.75 -10.07
C ILE A 158 -3.80 8.97 -11.27
N ALA A 159 -3.06 10.08 -11.24
CA ALA A 159 -2.21 10.51 -12.33
C ALA A 159 -0.91 9.67 -12.39
N PRO A 160 -0.24 9.57 -13.56
CA PRO A 160 0.98 8.76 -13.68
C PRO A 160 2.13 9.18 -12.75
N ASP A 161 2.21 10.45 -12.40
CA ASP A 161 3.17 11.01 -11.44
C ASP A 161 2.84 10.70 -9.96
N GLU A 162 1.66 10.16 -9.70
CA GLU A 162 1.23 9.65 -8.40
C GLU A 162 1.32 8.12 -8.30
N SER A 163 1.93 7.49 -9.32
CA SER A 163 2.27 6.07 -9.28
C SER A 163 3.35 5.78 -8.23
N ALA A 164 3.35 4.57 -7.69
CA ALA A 164 4.36 4.10 -6.74
C ALA A 164 5.77 4.24 -7.32
N ALA A 165 5.95 3.99 -8.62
CA ALA A 165 7.21 4.21 -9.31
C ALA A 165 7.66 5.68 -9.28
N ALA A 166 6.75 6.62 -9.57
CA ALA A 166 7.04 8.05 -9.56
C ALA A 166 7.32 8.57 -8.13
N ILE A 167 6.51 8.14 -7.15
CA ILE A 167 6.71 8.47 -5.73
C ILE A 167 8.07 7.95 -5.23
N MET A 168 8.44 6.71 -5.53
CA MET A 168 9.75 6.17 -5.16
C MET A 168 10.91 6.90 -5.85
N ALA A 169 10.69 7.43 -7.06
CA ALA A 169 11.70 8.19 -7.78
C ALA A 169 11.89 9.62 -7.23
N SER A 170 10.85 10.22 -6.66
CA SER A 170 10.92 11.58 -6.08
C SER A 170 11.49 11.62 -4.66
N LEU A 171 11.50 10.49 -3.95
CA LEU A 171 12.16 10.38 -2.66
C LEU A 171 13.69 10.57 -2.80
N PRO A 172 14.34 11.36 -1.93
CA PRO A 172 15.79 11.58 -2.00
C PRO A 172 16.57 10.26 -1.90
N ARG A 173 17.16 9.83 -3.02
CA ARG A 173 18.12 8.72 -3.05
C ARG A 173 19.52 9.31 -3.12
N GLY A 174 20.42 8.86 -2.24
CA GLY A 174 21.84 9.25 -2.25
C GLY A 174 22.64 8.71 -3.45
N GLY A 175 22.01 8.56 -4.62
CA GLY A 175 22.60 7.97 -5.82
C GLY A 175 21.98 8.56 -7.09
N ALA A 176 22.74 8.53 -8.18
CA ALA A 176 22.37 9.11 -9.47
C ALA A 176 21.10 8.45 -10.07
N PRO A 177 20.26 9.21 -10.79
CA PRO A 177 19.11 8.64 -11.48
C PRO A 177 19.59 7.71 -12.61
N ASP A 178 19.12 6.47 -12.61
CA ASP A 178 19.39 5.52 -13.68
C ASP A 178 18.54 5.86 -14.92
N ALA A 179 19.16 5.82 -16.09
CA ALA A 179 18.53 6.15 -17.36
C ALA A 179 17.79 4.91 -17.91
N ALA A 180 16.47 5.04 -18.03
CA ALA A 180 15.46 4.04 -18.37
C ALA A 180 14.92 3.25 -17.17
N ALA A 181 13.65 3.53 -16.83
CA ALA A 181 12.91 2.73 -15.87
C ALA A 181 12.72 1.30 -16.44
N PRO A 182 13.25 0.25 -15.79
CA PRO A 182 12.96 -1.12 -16.19
C PRO A 182 11.45 -1.39 -16.11
N ALA A 183 10.98 -2.48 -16.72
CA ALA A 183 9.61 -2.93 -16.46
C ALA A 183 9.45 -3.19 -14.96
N LEU A 184 8.59 -2.41 -14.30
CA LEU A 184 8.34 -2.49 -12.84
C LEU A 184 7.10 -3.35 -12.54
N THR A 185 6.91 -4.42 -13.31
CA THR A 185 5.89 -5.43 -13.05
C THR A 185 6.49 -6.54 -12.20
N PHE A 186 5.93 -6.75 -11.01
CA PHE A 186 6.39 -7.77 -10.07
C PHE A 186 5.25 -8.74 -9.75
N ARG A 187 5.60 -10.00 -9.53
CA ARG A 187 4.67 -11.01 -9.04
C ARG A 187 4.84 -11.14 -7.54
N PHE A 188 3.86 -10.65 -6.78
CA PHE A 188 3.81 -10.71 -5.34
C PHE A 188 3.20 -12.02 -4.85
N ASP A 189 3.79 -12.60 -3.81
CA ASP A 189 3.37 -13.85 -3.21
C ASP A 189 2.88 -13.69 -1.76
N ARG A 190 2.64 -14.81 -1.07
CA ARG A 190 2.15 -14.79 0.31
C ARG A 190 3.15 -14.20 1.30
N ALA A 191 4.46 -14.36 1.04
CA ALA A 191 5.52 -13.81 1.88
C ALA A 191 5.56 -12.29 1.78
N ASP A 192 5.36 -11.74 0.58
CA ASP A 192 5.22 -10.29 0.39
C ASP A 192 4.02 -9.73 1.16
N GLY A 193 2.92 -10.49 1.25
CA GLY A 193 1.78 -10.15 2.09
C GLY A 193 2.12 -10.03 3.58
N TYR A 194 2.97 -10.91 4.11
CA TYR A 194 3.43 -10.80 5.50
C TYR A 194 4.33 -9.57 5.69
N TRP A 195 5.19 -9.27 4.72
CA TRP A 195 6.00 -8.06 4.76
C TRP A 195 5.12 -6.82 4.79
N LEU A 196 4.11 -6.75 3.92
CA LEU A 196 3.18 -5.62 3.85
C LEU A 196 2.34 -5.50 5.13
N GLN A 197 1.87 -6.62 5.69
CA GLN A 197 1.16 -6.65 6.97
C GLN A 197 2.05 -6.10 8.09
N GLY A 198 3.29 -6.59 8.23
CA GLY A 198 4.23 -6.11 9.23
C GLY A 198 4.57 -4.62 9.05
N TYR A 199 4.66 -4.16 7.80
CA TYR A 199 4.88 -2.75 7.52
C TYR A 199 3.66 -1.88 7.87
N ALA A 200 2.44 -2.38 7.63
CA ALA A 200 1.23 -1.73 8.11
C ALA A 200 1.22 -1.60 9.64
N GLU A 201 1.59 -2.65 10.37
CA GLU A 201 1.73 -2.62 11.84
C GLU A 201 2.79 -1.62 12.31
N PHE A 202 3.94 -1.54 11.62
CA PHE A 202 4.97 -0.55 11.91
C PHE A 202 4.48 0.89 11.70
N LEU A 203 3.76 1.17 10.61
CA LEU A 203 3.19 2.50 10.36
C LEU A 203 2.08 2.84 11.37
N MET A 204 1.26 1.86 11.77
CA MET A 204 0.28 2.04 12.85
C MET A 204 0.97 2.42 14.15
N ALA A 205 2.05 1.73 14.53
CA ALA A 205 2.78 2.04 15.76
C ALA A 205 3.30 3.49 15.79
N GLN A 206 3.70 4.03 14.64
CA GLN A 206 4.09 5.44 14.53
C GLN A 206 2.89 6.38 14.71
N ALA A 207 1.74 6.08 14.10
CA ALA A 207 0.53 6.88 14.29
C ALA A 207 0.04 6.81 15.76
N ASP A 208 0.05 5.61 16.35
CA ASP A 208 -0.32 5.39 17.75
C ASP A 208 0.62 6.13 18.71
N PHE A 209 1.92 6.23 18.40
CA PHE A 209 2.85 7.05 19.18
C PHE A 209 2.42 8.52 19.22
N TRP A 210 2.04 9.11 18.10
CA TRP A 210 1.51 10.49 18.05
C TRP A 210 0.18 10.60 18.80
N LEU A 211 -0.73 9.65 18.59
CA LEU A 211 -2.08 9.69 19.16
C LEU A 211 -2.10 9.44 20.67
N ALA A 212 -1.13 8.71 21.22
CA ALA A 212 -1.00 8.41 22.64
C ALA A 212 -0.61 9.62 23.50
N HIS A 213 -0.06 10.67 22.89
CA HIS A 213 0.37 11.88 23.59
C HIS A 213 -0.47 13.09 23.20
N ASP A 214 -0.65 14.00 24.15
CA ASP A 214 -1.15 15.33 23.82
C ASP A 214 0.03 16.22 23.41
N PHE A 215 0.15 16.47 22.11
CA PHE A 215 1.22 17.28 21.53
C PHE A 215 0.71 18.65 21.05
N ARG A 216 -0.43 19.11 21.57
CA ARG A 216 -1.02 20.40 21.20
C ARG A 216 -0.05 21.58 21.30
N ASN A 217 0.75 21.65 22.36
CA ASN A 217 1.75 22.71 22.51
C ASN A 217 2.80 22.69 21.38
N THR A 218 3.22 21.50 20.94
CA THR A 218 4.13 21.35 19.79
C THR A 218 3.44 21.72 18.48
N PHE A 219 2.17 21.34 18.34
CA PHE A 219 1.34 21.69 17.19
C PHE A 219 1.22 23.21 17.06
N ASP A 220 0.68 23.89 18.09
CA ASP A 220 0.49 25.34 18.12
C ASP A 220 1.83 26.08 17.94
N GLY A 221 2.90 25.60 18.59
CA GLY A 221 4.19 26.29 18.58
C GLY A 221 5.10 26.00 17.38
N SER A 222 4.82 25.02 16.52
CA SER A 222 5.77 24.62 15.46
C SER A 222 5.15 24.16 14.15
N PHE A 223 3.88 23.74 14.11
CA PHE A 223 3.30 23.20 12.87
C PHE A 223 3.05 24.28 11.81
N HIS A 224 3.09 25.56 12.16
CA HIS A 224 3.12 26.65 11.16
C HIS A 224 4.35 26.59 10.23
N MET A 225 5.42 25.88 10.61
CA MET A 225 6.56 25.63 9.72
C MET A 225 6.29 24.52 8.70
N LEU A 226 5.33 23.64 8.99
CA LEU A 226 4.94 22.51 8.14
C LEU A 226 3.68 22.81 7.34
N PHE A 227 2.83 23.70 7.84
CA PHE A 227 1.57 24.13 7.25
C PHE A 227 1.47 25.66 7.29
N PRO A 228 2.35 26.38 6.57
CA PRO A 228 2.50 27.84 6.70
C PRO A 228 1.26 28.63 6.30
N ARG A 229 0.36 28.02 5.53
CA ARG A 229 -0.86 28.64 5.01
C ARG A 229 -2.15 28.10 5.65
N ALA A 230 -2.06 27.20 6.63
CA ALA A 230 -3.22 26.56 7.30
C ALA A 230 -3.80 27.36 8.48
N LYS A 231 -3.48 28.66 8.59
CA LYS A 231 -4.01 29.59 9.63
C LYS A 231 -3.87 29.06 11.07
N LEU A 232 -2.75 28.41 11.36
CA LEU A 232 -2.42 27.91 12.68
C LEU A 232 -2.20 29.05 13.68
N PRO A 233 -2.41 28.82 15.00
CA PRO A 233 -2.05 29.79 16.03
C PRO A 233 -0.56 30.16 15.93
N LEU A 234 -0.24 31.43 16.15
CA LEU A 234 1.13 31.94 16.28
C LEU A 234 1.54 32.01 17.76
#